data_AF-A0A443IV12-F1
#
_entry.id   AF-A0A443IV12-F1
#
_cell.length_a   1.000
_cell.length_b   1.000
_cell.length_c   1.000
_cell.angle_alpha   90.00
_cell.angle_beta   90.00
_cell.angle_gamma   90.00
#
_symmetry.space_group_name_H-M   'P 1'
#
loop_
_entity.id
_entity.type
_entity.pdbx_description
1 polymer ?
#
loop_
_entity_poly.entity_id
_entity_poly.type
_entity_poly.pdbx_seq_one_letter_code
_entity_poly.pdbx_strand_id
1 'polypeptide(L)'
;MMTKRETFSLMARIAVYYEQFELDQKKLDSWHEVLKDCNLEELEAALHEHVSASVYPPKIADLLKKPASARVVPDPEETERITAGNEKPASREVVESELAKVRAILGKGRGEF
;
A
#
# COMPACT_ATOMS: atom_id res chain seq x y z
N MET A 1 -5.45 -9.80 23.14
CA MET A 1 -5.92 -8.53 23.73
C MET A 1 -4.83 -8.03 24.64
N MET A 2 -4.30 -6.86 24.33
CA MET A 2 -3.08 -6.32 24.91
C MET A 2 -3.42 -5.31 26.01
N THR A 3 -2.67 -5.34 27.10
CA THR A 3 -2.81 -4.44 28.24
C THR A 3 -2.06 -3.12 28.00
N LYS A 4 -2.43 -2.10 28.78
CA LYS A 4 -1.75 -0.80 28.74
C LYS A 4 -0.27 -0.89 29.11
N ARG A 5 0.08 -1.83 30.01
CA ARG A 5 1.46 -2.11 30.41
C ARG A 5 2.28 -2.70 29.25
N GLU A 6 1.70 -3.63 28.51
CA GLU A 6 2.35 -4.19 27.32
C GLU A 6 2.52 -3.12 26.23
N THR A 7 1.53 -2.23 26.05
CA THR A 7 1.62 -1.08 25.12
C THR A 7 2.78 -0.16 25.51
N PHE A 8 2.93 0.10 26.80
CA PHE A 8 4.06 0.87 27.31
C PHE A 8 5.40 0.16 27.05
N SER A 9 5.49 -1.15 27.29
CA SER A 9 6.70 -1.93 27.01
C SER A 9 7.09 -1.88 25.53
N LEU A 10 6.13 -1.99 24.62
CA LEU A 10 6.36 -1.88 23.19
C LEU A 10 6.89 -0.48 22.82
N MET A 11 6.21 0.57 23.28
CA MET A 11 6.63 1.96 23.00
C MET A 11 7.98 2.32 23.65
N ALA A 12 8.28 1.76 24.81
CA ALA A 12 9.58 1.94 25.46
C ALA A 12 10.71 1.30 24.63
N ARG A 13 10.48 0.12 24.03
CA ARG A 13 11.44 -0.47 23.08
C ARG A 13 11.64 0.41 21.84
N ILE A 14 10.57 1.00 21.31
CA ILE A 14 10.67 1.95 20.19
C ILE A 14 11.55 3.15 20.57
N ALA A 15 11.40 3.69 21.79
CA ALA A 15 12.24 4.78 22.28
C ALA A 15 13.73 4.39 22.41
N VAL A 16 14.03 3.12 22.68
CA VAL A 16 15.42 2.60 22.69
C VAL A 16 15.99 2.53 21.27
N TYR A 17 15.20 2.12 20.28
CA TYR A 17 15.66 2.03 18.89
C TYR A 17 15.78 3.39 18.20
N TYR A 18 14.96 4.36 18.62
CA TYR A 18 14.86 5.66 17.98
C TYR A 18 14.92 6.77 19.04
N GLU A 19 16.07 7.41 19.18
CA GLU A 19 16.29 8.50 20.16
C GLU A 19 15.29 9.66 20.00
N GLN A 20 14.84 9.91 18.77
CA GLN A 20 13.84 10.93 18.45
C GLN A 20 12.40 10.58 18.88
N PHE A 21 12.15 9.34 19.36
CA PHE A 21 10.82 8.89 19.74
C PHE A 21 10.53 9.26 21.19
N GLU A 22 9.79 10.35 21.37
CA GLU A 22 9.31 10.76 22.68
C GLU A 22 8.06 9.97 23.09
N LEU A 23 8.08 9.50 24.34
CA LEU A 23 6.97 8.77 24.96
C LEU A 23 6.27 9.68 25.96
N ASP A 24 4.98 9.92 25.71
CA ASP A 24 4.10 10.73 26.55
C ASP A 24 2.87 9.90 26.94
N GLN A 25 2.28 10.20 28.09
CA GLN A 25 1.11 9.50 28.62
C GLN A 25 -0.10 9.62 27.69
N LYS A 26 -0.32 10.80 27.09
CA LYS A 26 -1.40 10.98 26.10
C LYS A 26 -1.19 10.11 24.86
N LYS A 27 0.07 9.96 24.44
CA LYS A 27 0.46 9.12 23.29
C LYS A 27 0.26 7.64 23.61
N LEU A 28 0.65 7.20 24.81
CA LEU A 28 0.41 5.85 25.30
C LEU A 28 -1.08 5.49 25.31
N ASP A 29 -1.91 6.38 25.86
CA ASP A 29 -3.36 6.18 25.91
C ASP A 29 -3.96 6.02 24.51
N SER A 30 -3.52 6.89 23.58
CA SER A 30 -3.97 6.85 22.19
C SER A 30 -3.51 5.57 21.47
N TRP A 31 -2.28 5.12 21.71
CA TRP A 31 -1.77 3.87 21.13
C TRP A 31 -2.50 2.65 21.70
N HIS A 32 -2.78 2.64 23.00
CA HIS A 32 -3.46 1.54 23.66
C HIS A 32 -4.87 1.35 23.11
N GLU A 33 -5.63 2.43 22.89
CA GLU A 33 -6.98 2.35 22.31
C GLU A 33 -7.00 1.67 20.94
N VAL A 34 -5.94 1.84 20.16
CA VAL A 34 -5.82 1.25 18.82
C VAL A 34 -5.27 -0.17 18.86
N LEU A 35 -4.33 -0.45 19.76
CA LEU A 35 -3.60 -1.73 19.83
C LEU A 35 -4.23 -2.75 20.80
N LYS A 36 -5.26 -2.37 21.58
CA LYS A 36 -5.88 -3.24 22.60
C LYS A 36 -6.36 -4.58 22.05
N ASP A 37 -6.82 -4.63 20.80
CA ASP A 37 -7.35 -5.86 20.18
C ASP A 37 -6.26 -6.70 19.50
N CYS A 38 -5.02 -6.19 19.40
CA CYS A 38 -3.90 -6.87 18.78
C CYS A 38 -3.18 -7.83 19.75
N ASN A 39 -2.32 -8.68 19.19
CA ASN A 39 -1.38 -9.50 19.94
C ASN A 39 -0.02 -8.79 20.04
N LEU A 40 0.58 -8.79 21.24
CA LEU A 40 1.89 -8.19 21.48
C LEU A 40 2.98 -8.85 20.64
N GLU A 41 3.00 -10.18 20.56
CA GLU A 41 4.06 -10.91 19.83
C GLU A 41 4.08 -10.55 18.34
N GLU A 42 2.91 -10.39 17.73
CA GLU A 42 2.79 -9.97 16.32
C GLU A 42 3.30 -8.54 16.11
N LEU A 43 2.99 -7.63 17.03
CA LEU A 43 3.47 -6.24 16.98
C LEU A 43 4.99 -6.15 17.21
N GLU A 44 5.55 -6.99 18.07
CA GLU A 44 6.99 -7.07 18.28
C GLU A 44 7.71 -7.58 17.02
N ALA A 45 7.19 -8.61 16.37
CA ALA A 45 7.73 -9.10 15.10
C ALA A 45 7.69 -8.00 14.01
N ALA A 46 6.56 -7.29 13.88
CA ALA A 46 6.43 -6.17 12.95
C ALA A 46 7.38 -5.02 13.27
N LEU A 47 7.61 -4.73 14.56
CA LEU A 47 8.57 -3.73 14.99
C LEU A 47 10.00 -4.12 14.60
N HIS A 48 10.39 -5.39 14.80
CA HIS A 48 11.71 -5.88 14.40
C HIS A 48 11.95 -5.77 12.90
N GLU A 49 10.95 -6.15 12.09
CA GLU A 49 11.01 -5.98 10.63
C GLU A 49 11.18 -4.51 10.26
N HIS A 50 10.38 -3.61 10.84
CA HIS A 50 10.43 -2.18 10.58
C HIS A 50 11.79 -1.57 10.94
N VAL A 51 12.38 -1.96 12.06
CA VAL A 51 13.70 -1.46 12.50
C VAL A 51 14.80 -1.80 11.49
N SER A 52 14.70 -2.97 10.84
CA SER A 52 15.66 -3.36 9.80
C SER A 52 15.49 -2.58 8.49
N ALA A 53 14.28 -2.09 8.21
CA ALA A 53 13.92 -1.46 6.95
C ALA A 53 13.92 0.08 6.99
N SER A 54 13.75 0.69 8.17
CA SER A 54 13.56 2.14 8.31
C SER A 54 14.35 2.74 9.47
N VAL A 55 15.05 3.82 9.16
CA VAL A 55 15.79 4.67 10.12
C VAL A 55 14.84 5.57 10.93
N TYR A 56 13.57 5.69 10.52
CA TYR A 56 12.58 6.51 11.20
C TYR A 56 11.65 5.69 12.09
N PRO A 57 11.22 6.23 13.25
CA PRO A 57 10.35 5.54 14.16
C PRO A 57 9.02 5.15 13.49
N PRO A 58 8.48 3.95 13.78
CA PRO A 58 7.24 3.48 13.19
C PRO A 58 6.05 4.32 13.65
N LYS A 59 5.08 4.49 12.75
CA LYS A 59 3.74 4.96 13.13
C LYS A 59 2.90 3.76 13.59
N ILE A 60 1.82 4.02 14.33
CA ILE A 60 0.87 2.97 14.74
C ILE A 60 0.42 2.13 13.54
N ALA A 61 0.13 2.79 12.41
CA ALA A 61 -0.30 2.13 11.19
C ALA A 61 0.76 1.21 10.58
N ASP A 62 2.05 1.48 10.78
CA ASP A 62 3.12 0.66 10.22
C ASP A 62 3.23 -0.68 10.96
N LEU A 63 2.92 -0.70 12.26
CA LEU A 63 2.85 -1.93 13.07
C LEU A 63 1.58 -2.74 12.81
N LEU A 64 0.50 -2.08 12.36
CA LEU A 64 -0.79 -2.72 12.04
C LEU A 64 -0.87 -3.24 10.60
N LYS A 65 -0.01 -2.74 9.70
CA LYS A 65 0.04 -3.24 8.33
C LYS A 65 0.52 -4.68 8.38
N LYS A 66 -0.34 -5.61 7.97
CA LYS A 66 0.15 -6.87 7.42
C LYS A 66 1.12 -6.53 6.29
N PRO A 67 2.25 -7.25 6.15
CA PRO A 67 3.21 -7.00 5.08
C PRO A 67 2.38 -6.88 3.81
N ALA A 68 2.39 -5.68 3.22
CA ALA A 68 1.72 -5.49 1.96
C ALA A 68 2.38 -6.55 1.08
N SER A 69 1.61 -7.56 0.66
CA SER A 69 1.99 -8.40 -0.47
C SER A 69 2.49 -7.38 -1.47
N ALA A 70 3.79 -7.40 -1.74
CA ALA A 70 4.43 -6.37 -2.55
C ALA A 70 3.52 -6.12 -3.75
N ARG A 71 3.41 -4.88 -4.21
CA ARG A 71 2.76 -4.64 -5.51
C ARG A 71 3.61 -5.39 -6.54
N VAL A 72 3.33 -6.67 -6.72
CA VAL A 72 3.98 -7.56 -7.66
C VAL A 72 3.57 -7.00 -8.99
N VAL A 73 4.51 -6.37 -9.66
CA VAL A 73 4.36 -6.10 -11.09
C VAL A 73 4.38 -7.49 -11.73
N PRO A 74 3.29 -7.93 -12.37
CA PRO A 74 3.23 -9.26 -12.94
C PRO A 74 4.33 -9.43 -13.98
N ASP A 75 4.90 -10.63 -14.07
CA ASP A 75 5.84 -10.93 -15.15
C ASP A 75 5.08 -10.99 -16.51
N PRO A 76 5.80 -11.05 -17.65
CA PRO A 76 5.16 -11.11 -18.97
C PRO A 76 4.18 -12.30 -19.13
N GLU A 77 4.49 -13.47 -18.58
CA GLU A 77 3.62 -14.66 -18.66
C GLU A 77 2.37 -14.50 -17.77
N GLU A 78 2.51 -13.86 -16.61
CA GLU A 78 1.43 -13.50 -15.70
C GLU A 78 0.52 -12.43 -16.32
N THR A 79 1.11 -11.47 -17.05
CA THR A 79 0.38 -10.46 -17.84
C THR A 79 -0.44 -11.10 -18.97
N GLU A 80 0.14 -12.08 -19.68
CA GLU A 80 -0.59 -12.83 -20.72
C GLU A 80 -1.79 -13.58 -20.14
N ARG A 81 -1.64 -14.21 -18.98
CA ARG A 81 -2.75 -14.91 -18.29
C ARG A 81 -3.87 -13.97 -17.86
N ILE A 82 -3.54 -12.78 -17.38
CA ILE A 82 -4.51 -11.76 -16.96
C ILE A 82 -5.25 -11.17 -18.18
N THR A 83 -4.52 -10.92 -19.27
CA THR A 83 -5.05 -10.26 -20.48
C THR A 83 -5.76 -11.26 -21.41
N ALA A 84 -5.50 -12.57 -21.28
CA ALA A 84 -6.19 -13.61 -22.04
C ALA A 84 -7.70 -13.72 -21.74
N GLY A 85 -8.19 -13.04 -20.69
CA GLY A 85 -9.59 -13.01 -20.30
C GLY A 85 -10.46 -12.06 -21.14
N ASN A 86 -10.84 -12.48 -22.35
CA ASN A 86 -12.02 -11.99 -23.09
C ASN A 86 -12.15 -10.46 -23.26
N GLU A 87 -11.17 -9.80 -23.88
CA GLU A 87 -11.48 -8.55 -24.58
C GLU A 87 -12.39 -8.88 -25.78
N LYS A 88 -13.72 -8.69 -25.61
CA LYS A 88 -14.63 -8.72 -26.76
C LYS A 88 -14.25 -7.53 -27.65
N PRO A 89 -13.80 -7.76 -28.90
CA PRO A 89 -13.49 -6.66 -29.79
C PRO A 89 -14.73 -5.78 -29.93
N ALA A 90 -14.54 -4.46 -29.88
CA ALA A 90 -15.60 -3.50 -30.10
C ALA A 90 -16.28 -3.77 -31.45
N SER A 91 -17.59 -3.50 -31.56
CA SER A 91 -18.29 -3.65 -32.84
C SER A 91 -17.67 -2.74 -33.90
N ARG A 92 -17.74 -3.16 -35.17
CA ARG A 92 -17.17 -2.40 -36.30
C ARG A 92 -17.69 -0.95 -36.35
N GLU A 93 -18.96 -0.75 -36.02
CA GLU A 93 -19.60 0.56 -35.98
C GLU A 93 -18.97 1.49 -34.93
N VAL A 94 -18.65 0.97 -33.74
CA VAL A 94 -17.97 1.74 -32.69
C VAL A 94 -16.55 2.08 -33.12
N VAL A 95 -15.84 1.13 -33.73
CA VAL A 95 -14.48 1.35 -34.25
C VAL A 95 -14.48 2.47 -35.30
N GLU A 96 -15.42 2.45 -36.25
CA GLU A 96 -15.50 3.46 -37.31
C GLU A 96 -15.87 4.85 -36.78
N SER A 97 -16.83 4.94 -35.85
CA SER A 97 -17.19 6.20 -35.18
C SER A 97 -16.01 6.80 -34.42
N GLU A 98 -15.31 6.01 -33.61
CA GLU A 98 -14.17 6.50 -32.84
C GLU A 98 -13.00 6.88 -33.76
N LEU A 99 -12.74 6.11 -34.82
CA LEU A 99 -11.72 6.43 -35.81
C LEU A 99 -12.04 7.73 -36.56
N ALA A 100 -13.31 7.99 -36.88
CA ALA A 100 -13.75 9.24 -37.49
C ALA A 100 -13.53 10.45 -36.57
N LYS A 101 -13.84 10.30 -35.26
CA LYS A 101 -13.57 11.32 -34.24
C LYS A 101 -12.07 11.61 -34.13
N VAL A 102 -11.24 10.56 -34.07
CA VAL A 102 -9.77 10.70 -34.02
C VAL A 102 -9.24 11.42 -35.27
N ARG A 103 -9.75 11.08 -36.47
CA ARG A 103 -9.37 11.76 -37.72
C ARG A 103 -9.76 13.23 -37.75
N ALA A 104 -10.92 13.58 -37.20
CA ALA A 104 -11.38 14.97 -37.07
C ALA A 104 -10.47 15.77 -36.12
N ILE A 105 -10.09 15.18 -34.98
CA ILE A 105 -9.16 15.80 -34.01
C ILE A 105 -7.77 15.97 -34.62
N LEU A 106 -7.28 14.97 -35.35
CA LEU A 106 -5.96 14.98 -35.96
C LEU A 106 -5.89 15.81 -37.25
N GLY A 107 -6.99 16.43 -37.69
CA GLY A 107 -7.03 17.32 -38.84
C GLY A 107 -6.65 16.66 -40.18
N LYS A 108 -6.56 15.32 -40.25
CA LYS A 108 -6.29 14.58 -41.50
C LYS A 108 -7.56 14.40 -42.31
N GLY A 109 -8.14 15.53 -42.69
CA GLY A 109 -8.94 15.69 -43.89
C GLY A 109 -8.15 16.53 -44.89
N ARG A 110 -7.08 15.96 -45.46
CA ARG A 110 -6.48 16.39 -46.74
C ARG A 110 -5.43 15.38 -47.16
N GLY A 111 -5.79 14.57 -48.14
CA GLY A 111 -4.79 13.92 -48.98
C GLY A 111 -4.13 15.00 -49.81
N GLU A 112 -2.83 15.18 -49.61
CA GLU A 112 -1.89 15.72 -50.61
C GLU A 112 -0.60 14.89 -50.44
N PHE A 113 -0.51 13.80 -51.22
CA PHE A 113 0.73 13.24 -51.74
C PHE A 113 0.57 13.19 -53.26
#